data_AF-A0A522QF91-F1
#
_entry.id   AF-A0A522QF91-F1
#
_cell.length_a   1.000
_cell.length_b   1.000
_cell.length_c   1.000
_cell.angle_alpha   90.00
_cell.angle_beta   90.00
_cell.angle_gamma   90.00
#
_symmetry.space_group_name_H-M   'P 1'
#
loop_
_entity.id
_entity.type
_entity.pdbx_description
1 polymer ?
#
loop_
_entity_poly.entity_id
_entity_poly.type
_entity_poly.pdbx_seq_one_letter_code
_entity_poly.pdbx_strand_id
1 'polypeptide(L)'
;MHPARLDREVDPLQNFFRFDRDPQAADDQALLQLRNPLAWQTTMWDVRLQVYRAAWGKSRRPWFFFRRLWYTALGDARRPCVIEIIVESEERFFQSTRGKIVESLGRTGGATAREIAAELGLTPNAVRQQLSTLVMEGLVQTRPTRRGPTKPTLLYHLTQKAERLFPQRTDQLLHLVLSQIADDDGDERINDLFRSIGKRSAEKFRSRLEGKDYAGKVHELAAILREQGVIADVEQRADGKLVLREHNCPFAGSVRNHPEVCTLIHTVMDELLPGEQNHTTSFAKGDDVCTFELTADVAETAAEAVKMGRS
;
A
#
# COMPACT_ATOMS: atom_id res chain seq x y z
N MET A 1 51.65 -14.01 11.12
CA MET A 1 50.93 -14.77 12.17
C MET A 1 49.61 -14.05 12.45
N HIS A 2 48.50 -14.76 12.23
CA HIS A 2 47.11 -14.63 12.72
C HIS A 2 46.74 -13.49 13.72
N PRO A 3 45.44 -13.14 13.92
CA PRO A 3 44.28 -13.04 12.99
C PRO A 3 43.25 -11.92 13.38
N ALA A 4 42.08 -11.93 12.71
CA ALA A 4 40.76 -11.38 13.12
C ALA A 4 40.56 -9.86 12.93
N ARG A 5 39.37 -9.33 12.61
CA ARG A 5 38.00 -9.78 12.91
C ARG A 5 37.02 -9.16 11.90
N LEU A 6 36.08 -9.97 11.40
CA LEU A 6 34.87 -9.54 10.71
C LEU A 6 34.00 -8.72 11.67
N ASP A 7 33.63 -7.50 11.30
CA ASP A 7 32.47 -6.84 11.87
C ASP A 7 31.46 -6.57 10.75
N ARG A 8 30.35 -7.28 10.83
CA ARG A 8 29.15 -7.15 10.03
C ARG A 8 28.54 -5.78 10.32
N GLU A 9 28.37 -4.95 9.30
CA GLU A 9 27.45 -3.80 9.33
C GLU A 9 26.04 -4.31 9.61
N VAL A 10 25.54 -4.02 10.81
CA VAL A 10 24.14 -4.20 11.19
C VAL A 10 23.48 -2.84 11.04
N ASP A 11 22.61 -2.71 10.04
CA ASP A 11 21.73 -1.56 9.85
C ASP A 11 20.84 -1.36 11.10
N PRO A 12 20.92 -0.22 11.81
CA PRO A 12 20.16 0.01 13.04
C PRO A 12 18.64 0.10 12.84
N LEU A 13 18.13 0.11 11.61
CA LEU A 13 16.70 0.21 11.33
C LEU A 13 15.99 -1.14 11.13
N GLN A 14 16.70 -2.27 11.18
CA GLN A 14 16.05 -3.59 11.14
C GLN A 14 15.45 -4.08 12.48
N ASN A 15 15.70 -3.38 13.59
CA ASN A 15 15.23 -3.81 14.91
C ASN A 15 13.84 -3.28 15.35
N PHE A 16 13.10 -2.61 14.47
CA PHE A 16 11.77 -2.08 14.82
C PHE A 16 10.60 -3.05 14.58
N PHE A 17 10.84 -4.22 13.95
CA PHE A 17 9.85 -5.28 13.79
C PHE A 17 10.29 -6.57 14.51
N ARG A 18 10.37 -6.51 15.84
CA ARG A 18 10.28 -7.72 16.69
C ARG A 18 8.91 -7.72 17.34
N PHE A 19 7.98 -8.49 16.80
CA PHE A 19 6.80 -8.91 17.54
C PHE A 19 7.20 -10.04 18.48
N ASP A 20 7.54 -9.70 19.73
CA ASP A 20 7.57 -10.69 20.80
C ASP A 20 6.13 -11.15 21.06
N ARG A 21 5.88 -12.44 20.80
CA ARG A 21 4.62 -13.12 21.03
C ARG A 21 4.69 -13.72 22.44
N ASP A 22 3.99 -13.14 23.42
CA ASP A 22 3.75 -13.78 24.71
C ASP A 22 2.51 -14.70 24.62
N PRO A 23 2.61 -16.01 24.88
CA PRO A 23 1.53 -16.97 24.65
C PRO A 23 0.79 -17.27 25.95
N GLN A 24 -0.18 -16.47 26.37
CA GLN A 24 -1.20 -16.89 27.35
C GLN A 24 -2.39 -15.92 27.44
N ALA A 25 -3.40 -16.15 26.60
CA ALA A 25 -4.79 -15.78 26.88
C ALA A 25 -5.71 -16.61 25.96
N ALA A 26 -5.84 -17.88 26.31
CA ALA A 26 -6.94 -18.72 25.83
C ALA A 26 -8.13 -18.49 26.76
N ASP A 27 -9.18 -17.82 26.28
CA ASP A 27 -10.58 -18.23 26.47
C ASP A 27 -11.52 -17.24 25.74
N ASP A 28 -11.89 -17.53 24.50
CA ASP A 28 -12.91 -16.75 23.78
C ASP A 28 -13.87 -17.68 22.99
N GLN A 29 -14.21 -18.81 23.61
CA GLN A 29 -15.25 -19.72 23.11
C GLN A 29 -16.68 -19.18 23.38
N ALA A 30 -16.82 -18.00 23.99
CA ALA A 30 -18.08 -17.34 24.31
C ALA A 30 -18.58 -16.31 23.27
N LEU A 31 -17.77 -15.93 22.27
CA LEU A 31 -18.17 -14.95 21.25
C LEU A 31 -18.64 -15.58 19.92
N LEU A 32 -18.65 -16.91 19.82
CA LEU A 32 -19.09 -17.66 18.63
C LEU A 32 -20.60 -17.93 18.55
N GLN A 33 -21.42 -17.41 19.48
CA GLN A 33 -22.88 -17.59 19.45
C GLN A 33 -23.70 -16.36 18.97
N LEU A 34 -23.06 -15.25 18.59
CA LEU A 34 -23.77 -14.04 18.12
C LEU A 34 -23.66 -13.75 16.61
N ARG A 35 -23.24 -14.72 15.80
CA ARG A 35 -23.23 -14.60 14.33
C ARG A 35 -23.81 -15.86 13.67
N ASN A 36 -25.14 -15.95 13.65
CA ASN A 36 -25.85 -16.79 12.69
C ASN A 36 -26.69 -15.90 11.74
N PRO A 37 -26.26 -15.68 10.48
CA PRO A 37 -26.91 -14.75 9.55
C PRO A 37 -28.13 -15.29 8.80
N LEU A 38 -28.66 -16.48 9.11
CA LEU A 38 -29.69 -17.13 8.28
C LEU A 38 -31.14 -17.02 8.78
N ALA A 39 -31.43 -16.18 9.79
CA ALA A 39 -32.77 -16.08 10.39
C ALA A 39 -33.63 -14.89 9.95
N TRP A 40 -33.17 -14.03 9.01
CA TRP A 40 -33.92 -12.83 8.57
C TRP A 40 -34.30 -12.80 7.08
N GLN A 41 -34.02 -13.84 6.30
CA GLN A 41 -34.22 -13.82 4.85
C GLN A 41 -35.61 -14.30 4.36
N THR A 42 -36.51 -14.79 5.21
CA THR A 42 -37.80 -15.34 4.76
C THR A 42 -39.05 -14.49 5.05
N THR A 43 -38.94 -13.33 5.71
CA THR A 43 -40.12 -12.47 6.02
C THR A 43 -40.18 -11.14 5.27
N MET A 44 -39.17 -10.80 4.45
CA MET A 44 -39.14 -9.54 3.69
C MET A 44 -39.43 -9.70 2.18
N TRP A 45 -39.60 -10.93 1.69
CA TRP A 45 -39.90 -11.21 0.28
C TRP A 45 -41.40 -11.13 -0.06
N ASP A 46 -42.31 -11.32 0.90
CA ASP A 46 -43.77 -11.34 0.64
C ASP A 46 -44.43 -9.96 0.53
N VAL A 47 -43.86 -8.90 1.15
CA VAL A 47 -44.38 -7.53 1.01
C VAL A 47 -43.93 -6.88 -0.31
N ARG A 48 -42.80 -7.34 -0.86
CA ARG A 48 -42.16 -6.74 -2.05
C ARG A 48 -42.85 -7.12 -3.38
N LEU A 49 -43.54 -8.27 -3.42
CA LEU A 49 -44.24 -8.76 -4.61
C LEU A 49 -45.65 -8.16 -4.82
N GLN A 50 -46.30 -7.65 -3.76
CA GLN A 50 -47.62 -7.02 -3.89
C GLN A 50 -47.58 -5.59 -4.44
N VAL A 51 -46.52 -4.81 -4.15
CA VAL A 51 -46.36 -3.44 -4.67
C VAL A 51 -46.04 -3.43 -6.17
N TYR A 52 -45.36 -4.47 -6.67
CA TYR A 52 -44.92 -4.55 -8.07
C TYR A 52 -46.07 -4.79 -9.08
N ARG A 53 -47.21 -5.38 -8.67
CA ARG A 53 -48.36 -5.62 -9.57
C ARG A 53 -49.30 -4.42 -9.73
N ALA A 54 -49.20 -3.40 -8.88
CA ALA A 54 -50.09 -2.23 -8.92
C ALA A 54 -49.58 -1.07 -9.81
N ALA A 55 -48.29 -1.08 -10.18
CA ALA A 55 -47.65 0.06 -10.87
C ALA A 55 -47.40 -0.12 -12.38
N TRP A 56 -47.79 -1.25 -12.98
CA TRP A 56 -47.56 -1.56 -14.40
C TRP A 56 -48.80 -1.38 -15.30
N GLY A 57 -49.65 -0.41 -14.97
CA GLY A 57 -50.82 -0.02 -15.77
C GLY A 57 -50.68 1.37 -16.39
N LYS A 58 -50.13 1.44 -17.61
CA LYS A 58 -50.23 2.57 -18.57
C LYS A 58 -49.57 3.91 -18.16
N SER A 59 -48.37 4.19 -18.68
CA SER A 59 -48.03 5.50 -19.30
C SER A 59 -46.55 5.53 -19.73
N ARG A 60 -46.31 6.02 -20.95
CA ARG A 60 -44.98 6.23 -21.56
C ARG A 60 -44.37 7.53 -21.04
N ARG A 61 -43.23 7.45 -20.32
CA ARG A 61 -42.08 8.41 -20.24
C ARG A 61 -41.38 8.33 -18.85
N PRO A 62 -40.30 7.53 -18.66
CA PRO A 62 -39.77 7.25 -17.33
C PRO A 62 -38.27 7.56 -17.18
N TRP A 63 -37.86 8.84 -17.07
CA TRP A 63 -36.48 9.12 -16.61
C TRP A 63 -36.36 10.31 -15.65
N PHE A 64 -37.16 11.36 -15.81
CA PHE A 64 -37.02 12.57 -14.97
C PHE A 64 -37.79 12.56 -13.64
N PHE A 65 -38.84 11.73 -13.49
CA PHE A 65 -39.64 11.70 -12.25
C PHE A 65 -39.10 10.75 -11.17
N PHE A 66 -38.26 9.77 -11.53
CA PHE A 66 -37.64 8.87 -10.57
C PHE A 66 -36.56 9.54 -9.71
N ARG A 67 -36.00 10.66 -10.18
CA ARG A 67 -34.93 11.38 -9.47
C ARG A 67 -35.42 12.24 -8.30
N ARG A 68 -36.73 12.47 -8.15
CA ARG A 68 -37.26 13.36 -7.08
C ARG A 68 -38.08 12.65 -5.99
N LEU A 69 -38.55 11.42 -6.23
CA LEU A 69 -39.27 10.62 -5.25
C LEU A 69 -38.42 9.50 -4.60
N TRP A 70 -37.25 9.18 -5.17
CA TRP A 70 -36.26 8.32 -4.50
C TRP A 70 -35.48 9.06 -3.40
N TYR A 71 -35.44 10.40 -3.45
CA TYR A 71 -34.72 11.24 -2.50
C TYR A 71 -35.43 11.48 -1.15
N THR A 72 -36.66 10.99 -0.95
CA THR A 72 -37.44 11.30 0.26
C THR A 72 -38.01 10.07 0.98
N ALA A 73 -37.67 8.84 0.59
CA ALA A 73 -38.26 7.62 1.17
C ALA A 73 -37.25 6.55 1.63
N LEU A 74 -35.95 6.83 1.58
CA LEU A 74 -34.94 6.06 2.28
C LEU A 74 -34.28 6.98 3.30
N GLY A 75 -34.46 6.62 4.56
CA GLY A 75 -33.96 7.36 5.71
C GLY A 75 -32.50 7.76 5.52
N ASP A 76 -32.29 9.05 5.70
CA ASP A 76 -31.00 9.71 5.77
C ASP A 76 -30.15 9.06 6.86
N ALA A 77 -29.41 8.04 6.45
CA ALA A 77 -28.21 7.57 7.12
C ALA A 77 -27.00 8.06 6.32
N ARG A 78 -26.98 9.34 5.91
CA ARG A 78 -25.69 10.04 5.89
C ARG A 78 -25.23 10.11 7.34
N ARG A 79 -24.61 9.03 7.80
CA ARG A 79 -23.61 9.19 8.86
C ARG A 79 -22.69 10.26 8.32
N PRO A 80 -22.58 11.44 8.96
CA PRO A 80 -21.53 12.36 8.58
C PRO A 80 -20.26 11.51 8.54
N CYS A 81 -19.49 11.64 7.46
CA CYS A 81 -18.15 11.10 7.37
C CYS A 81 -17.33 11.85 8.43
N VAL A 82 -17.56 11.52 9.70
CA VAL A 82 -16.79 11.99 10.83
C VAL A 82 -15.55 11.14 10.72
N ILE A 83 -14.54 11.76 10.10
CA ILE A 83 -13.19 11.26 10.06
C ILE A 83 -12.74 11.16 11.52
N GLU A 84 -12.99 10.03 12.18
CA GLU A 84 -12.33 9.73 13.45
C GLU A 84 -10.89 9.40 13.12
N ILE A 85 -10.06 10.43 13.29
CA ILE A 85 -8.63 10.35 13.06
C ILE A 85 -8.03 9.64 14.29
N ILE A 86 -7.66 8.37 14.14
CA ILE A 86 -6.88 7.67 15.16
C ILE A 86 -5.39 7.95 14.88
N VAL A 87 -4.73 8.68 15.79
CA VAL A 87 -3.32 9.11 15.72
C VAL A 87 -2.67 8.75 17.06
N GLU A 88 -1.77 7.76 17.14
CA GLU A 88 -1.18 7.43 18.45
C GLU A 88 0.33 7.11 18.41
N SER A 89 0.87 6.67 17.27
CA SER A 89 2.31 6.37 17.13
C SER A 89 3.13 7.59 16.70
N GLU A 90 2.67 8.34 15.70
CA GLU A 90 3.39 9.49 15.14
C GLU A 90 3.41 10.70 16.08
N GLU A 91 2.38 10.84 16.93
CA GLU A 91 2.26 11.94 17.88
C GLU A 91 3.41 11.96 18.89
N ARG A 92 3.89 10.79 19.30
CA ARG A 92 5.02 10.66 20.23
C ARG A 92 6.34 11.18 19.65
N PHE A 93 6.57 11.05 18.34
CA PHE A 93 7.77 11.60 17.70
C PHE A 93 7.71 13.12 17.67
N PHE A 94 6.59 13.71 17.26
CA PHE A 94 6.41 15.17 17.18
C PHE A 94 6.41 15.86 18.55
N GLN A 95 6.09 15.14 19.63
CA GLN A 95 6.25 15.64 21.00
C GLN A 95 7.72 15.81 21.43
N SER A 96 8.66 15.08 20.81
CA SER A 96 10.09 15.16 21.13
C SER A 96 10.74 16.45 20.60
N THR A 97 11.90 16.83 21.16
CA THR A 97 12.68 17.98 20.66
C THR A 97 13.07 17.82 19.18
N ARG A 98 13.36 16.59 18.73
CA ARG A 98 13.66 16.29 17.33
C ARG A 98 12.44 16.50 16.44
N GLY A 99 11.28 16.02 16.86
CA GLY A 99 10.01 16.21 16.16
C GLY A 99 9.63 17.68 16.03
N LYS A 100 9.78 18.46 17.11
CA LYS A 100 9.56 19.92 17.09
C LYS A 100 10.49 20.67 16.14
N ILE A 101 11.75 20.23 16.01
CA ILE A 101 12.70 20.79 15.03
C ILE A 101 12.26 20.45 13.60
N VAL A 102 11.82 19.21 13.35
CA VAL A 102 11.30 18.78 12.04
C VAL A 102 10.03 19.57 11.68
N GLU A 103 9.12 19.77 12.63
CA GLU A 103 7.90 20.58 12.46
C GLU A 103 8.22 22.05 12.14
N SER A 104 9.13 22.68 12.89
CA SER A 104 9.62 24.04 12.64
C SER A 104 10.19 24.20 11.23
N LEU A 105 11.02 23.23 10.80
CA LEU A 105 11.60 23.20 9.45
C LEU A 105 10.54 22.99 8.37
N GLY A 106 9.55 22.13 8.62
CA GLY A 106 8.44 21.89 7.70
C GLY A 106 7.60 23.15 7.49
N ARG A 107 7.32 23.89 8.57
CA ARG A 107 6.52 25.13 8.52
C ARG A 107 7.24 26.28 7.82
N THR A 108 8.55 26.42 8.04
CA THR A 108 9.35 27.54 7.51
C THR A 108 9.94 27.25 6.13
N GLY A 109 9.95 25.98 5.70
CA GLY A 109 10.63 25.52 4.49
C GLY A 109 12.15 25.50 4.60
N GLY A 110 12.72 26.05 5.67
CA GLY A 110 14.14 26.00 6.01
C GLY A 110 14.57 27.12 6.94
N ALA A 111 15.43 26.79 7.90
CA ALA A 111 15.86 27.72 8.95
C ALA A 111 17.30 27.45 9.41
N THR A 112 17.92 28.46 10.02
CA THR A 112 19.21 28.33 10.69
C THR A 112 19.02 27.77 12.09
N ALA A 113 20.07 27.14 12.64
CA ALA A 113 20.03 26.64 14.02
C ALA A 113 19.72 27.71 15.08
N ARG A 114 20.00 28.99 14.79
CA ARG A 114 19.65 30.11 15.68
C ARG A 114 18.17 30.46 15.61
N GLU A 115 17.59 30.50 14.42
CA GLU A 115 16.16 30.77 14.22
C GLU A 115 15.33 29.67 14.89
N ILE A 116 15.68 28.39 14.68
CA ILE A 116 15.01 27.24 15.31
C ILE A 116 15.15 27.29 16.84
N ALA A 117 16.35 27.64 17.35
CA ALA A 117 16.58 27.75 18.78
C ALA A 117 15.73 28.86 19.42
N ALA A 118 15.60 30.01 18.76
CA ALA A 118 14.77 31.11 19.23
C ALA A 118 13.28 30.73 19.23
N GLU A 119 12.82 30.04 18.19
CA GLU A 119 11.43 29.56 18.08
C GLU A 119 11.07 28.56 19.19
N LEU A 120 11.94 27.59 19.44
CA LEU A 120 11.68 26.49 20.37
C LEU A 120 12.07 26.80 21.83
N GLY A 121 12.64 27.97 22.12
CA GLY A 121 13.14 28.33 23.44
C GLY A 121 14.33 27.48 23.89
N LEU A 122 15.17 27.03 22.96
CA LEU A 122 16.31 26.15 23.20
C LEU A 122 17.64 26.87 22.99
N THR A 123 18.74 26.25 23.45
CA THR A 123 20.07 26.77 23.13
C THR A 123 20.46 26.40 21.70
N PRO A 124 21.19 27.28 20.96
CA PRO A 124 21.69 26.95 19.63
C PRO A 124 22.57 25.70 19.58
N ASN A 125 23.25 25.35 20.68
CA ASN A 125 24.07 24.14 20.74
C ASN A 125 23.22 22.87 20.81
N ALA A 126 22.17 22.87 21.63
CA ALA A 126 21.23 21.74 21.70
C ALA A 126 20.56 21.49 20.34
N VAL A 127 20.14 22.56 19.65
CA VAL A 127 19.55 22.46 18.31
C VAL A 127 20.57 21.92 17.30
N ARG A 128 21.82 22.39 17.31
CA ARG A 128 22.87 21.87 16.41
C ARG A 128 23.12 20.38 16.62
N GLN A 129 23.14 19.92 17.87
CA GLN A 129 23.33 18.49 18.16
C GLN A 129 22.20 17.64 17.55
N GLN A 130 20.95 18.07 17.70
CA GLN A 130 19.81 17.37 17.10
C GLN A 130 19.84 17.43 15.57
N LEU A 131 20.16 18.59 14.98
CA LEU A 131 20.30 18.75 13.53
C LEU A 131 21.43 17.88 12.97
N SER A 132 22.54 17.72 13.67
CA SER A 132 23.61 16.80 13.26
C SER A 132 23.11 15.37 13.17
N THR A 133 22.33 14.90 14.15
CA THR A 133 21.70 13.57 14.10
C THR A 133 20.73 13.45 12.93
N LEU A 134 19.84 14.43 12.74
CA LEU A 134 18.87 14.42 11.64
C LEU A 134 19.53 14.47 10.25
N VAL A 135 20.70 15.11 10.14
CA VAL A 135 21.52 15.10 8.91
C VAL A 135 22.14 13.73 8.68
N MET A 136 22.69 13.09 9.72
CA MET A 136 23.23 11.73 9.62
C MET A 136 22.17 10.70 9.22
N GLU A 137 20.95 10.85 9.73
CA GLU A 137 19.81 10.00 9.37
C GLU A 137 19.25 10.29 7.96
N GLY A 138 19.73 11.35 7.31
CA GLY A 138 19.31 11.79 5.98
C GLY A 138 17.91 12.42 5.97
N LEU A 139 17.41 12.88 7.11
CA LEU A 139 16.11 13.56 7.23
C LEU A 139 16.23 15.06 6.96
N VAL A 140 17.36 15.65 7.32
CA VAL A 140 17.67 17.07 7.10
C VAL A 140 18.88 17.19 6.18
N GLN A 141 18.86 18.16 5.29
CA GLN A 141 20.00 18.54 4.46
C GLN A 141 20.41 19.99 4.74
N THR A 142 21.67 20.32 4.45
CA THR A 142 22.20 21.66 4.68
C THR A 142 22.54 22.35 3.37
N ARG A 143 22.26 23.66 3.32
CA ARG A 143 22.69 24.54 2.24
C ARG A 143 23.43 25.74 2.83
N PRO A 144 24.66 26.05 2.37
CA PRO A 144 25.32 27.28 2.80
C PRO A 144 24.56 28.48 2.26
N THR A 145 24.30 29.46 3.13
CA THR A 145 23.73 30.76 2.77
C THR A 145 24.63 31.88 3.24
N ARG A 146 24.73 32.93 2.43
CA ARG A 146 25.53 34.11 2.75
C ARG A 146 24.59 35.26 3.12
N ARG A 147 24.30 35.39 4.42
CA ARG A 147 23.64 36.57 4.98
C ARG A 147 24.72 37.46 5.63
N GLY A 148 25.40 38.27 4.82
CA GLY A 148 26.39 39.26 5.27
C GLY A 148 27.88 38.95 4.97
N PRO A 149 28.82 39.79 5.47
CA PRO A 149 30.26 39.69 5.19
C PRO A 149 30.98 38.57 5.96
N THR A 150 30.34 37.97 6.95
CA THR A 150 30.89 36.90 7.80
C THR A 150 30.78 35.50 7.16
N LYS A 151 31.41 34.50 7.81
CA LYS A 151 31.38 33.07 7.42
C LYS A 151 29.95 32.61 7.08
N PRO A 152 29.74 31.88 5.96
CA PRO A 152 28.41 31.45 5.54
C PRO A 152 27.71 30.64 6.63
N THR A 153 26.43 30.95 6.84
CA THR A 153 25.57 30.26 7.80
C THR A 153 24.94 29.06 7.11
N LEU A 154 24.75 27.95 7.82
CA LEU A 154 24.03 26.80 7.30
C LEU A 154 22.52 27.01 7.46
N LEU A 155 21.80 26.92 6.35
CA LEU A 155 20.35 26.69 6.34
C LEU A 155 20.10 25.20 6.33
N TYR A 156 19.18 24.77 7.18
CA TYR A 156 18.72 23.39 7.28
C TYR A 156 17.37 23.29 6.60
N HIS A 157 17.17 22.24 5.81
CA HIS A 157 15.93 21.94 5.09
C HIS A 157 15.57 20.48 5.27
N LEU A 158 14.28 20.17 5.29
CA LEU A 158 13.84 18.78 5.22
C LEU A 158 14.19 18.18 3.86
N THR A 159 14.53 16.89 3.87
CA THR A 159 14.66 16.09 2.66
C THR A 159 13.32 15.44 2.32
N GLN A 160 13.20 14.88 1.12
CA GLN A 160 12.03 14.06 0.75
C GLN A 160 11.85 12.85 1.69
N LYS A 161 12.94 12.31 2.25
CA LYS A 161 12.88 11.22 3.23
C LYS A 161 12.14 11.63 4.51
N ALA A 162 12.25 12.89 4.92
CA ALA A 162 11.55 13.41 6.09
C ALA A 162 10.05 13.62 5.88
N GLU A 163 9.56 13.69 4.63
CA GLU A 163 8.12 13.75 4.35
C GLU A 163 7.38 12.51 4.91
N ARG A 164 8.05 11.35 4.93
CA ARG A 164 7.52 10.11 5.50
C ARG A 164 7.32 10.15 7.02
N LEU A 165 7.87 11.14 7.71
CA LEU A 165 7.65 11.33 9.14
C LEU A 165 6.32 12.01 9.44
N PHE A 166 5.75 12.71 8.45
CA PHE A 166 4.45 13.36 8.60
C PHE A 166 3.33 12.35 8.35
N PRO A 167 2.16 12.52 8.99
CA PRO A 167 1.04 11.61 8.81
C PRO A 167 0.68 11.41 7.33
N GLN A 168 0.94 10.20 6.81
CA GLN A 168 0.60 9.83 5.45
C GLN A 168 -0.79 9.19 5.45
N ARG A 169 -1.82 9.96 5.08
CA ARG A 169 -3.22 9.49 5.04
C ARG A 169 -3.63 8.99 3.67
N THR A 170 -2.67 8.55 2.88
CA THR A 170 -2.89 8.12 1.49
C THR A 170 -3.82 6.92 1.44
N ASP A 171 -3.68 5.96 2.36
CA ASP A 171 -4.59 4.81 2.45
C ASP A 171 -6.03 5.24 2.78
N GLN A 172 -6.19 6.21 3.69
CA GLN A 172 -7.52 6.74 4.03
C GLN A 172 -8.16 7.48 2.85
N LEU A 173 -7.38 8.30 2.15
CA LEU A 173 -7.85 8.97 0.93
C LEU A 173 -8.21 7.96 -0.15
N LEU A 174 -7.38 6.94 -0.35
CA LEU A 174 -7.65 5.87 -1.31
C LEU A 174 -8.94 5.14 -0.96
N HIS A 175 -9.15 4.79 0.31
CA HIS A 175 -10.38 4.17 0.79
C HIS A 175 -11.62 5.01 0.47
N LEU A 176 -11.57 6.33 0.73
CA LEU A 176 -12.67 7.23 0.42
C LEU A 176 -12.95 7.29 -1.09
N VAL A 177 -11.90 7.38 -1.91
CA VAL A 177 -12.04 7.43 -3.37
C VAL A 177 -12.62 6.13 -3.93
N LEU A 178 -12.09 4.98 -3.51
CA LEU A 178 -12.56 3.68 -3.98
C LEU A 178 -14.00 3.42 -3.53
N SER A 179 -14.34 3.74 -2.29
CA SER A 179 -15.71 3.59 -1.78
C SER A 179 -16.69 4.48 -2.56
N GLN A 180 -16.31 5.72 -2.89
CA GLN A 180 -17.15 6.59 -3.70
C GLN A 180 -17.35 6.04 -5.12
N ILE A 181 -16.32 5.45 -5.73
CA ILE A 181 -16.45 4.81 -7.06
C ILE A 181 -17.37 3.59 -6.97
N ALA A 182 -17.25 2.78 -5.92
CA ALA A 182 -18.17 1.64 -5.70
C ALA A 182 -19.62 2.11 -5.58
N ASP A 183 -19.87 3.19 -4.83
CA ASP A 183 -21.21 3.75 -4.64
C ASP A 183 -21.81 4.30 -5.94
N ASP A 184 -21.01 4.95 -6.77
CA ASP A 184 -21.46 5.60 -8.01
C ASP A 184 -21.61 4.60 -9.18
N ASP A 185 -20.63 3.72 -9.38
CA ASP A 185 -20.48 2.89 -10.58
C ASP A 185 -20.47 1.36 -10.31
N GLY A 186 -20.45 0.94 -9.05
CA GLY A 186 -20.41 -0.46 -8.63
C GLY A 186 -19.01 -1.08 -8.52
N ASP A 187 -18.89 -2.16 -7.75
CA ASP A 187 -17.60 -2.80 -7.41
C ASP A 187 -16.79 -3.30 -8.63
N GLU A 188 -17.46 -3.78 -9.68
CA GLU A 188 -16.78 -4.27 -10.88
C GLU A 188 -16.00 -3.16 -11.59
N ARG A 189 -16.46 -1.91 -11.46
CA ARG A 189 -15.77 -0.75 -12.04
C ARG A 189 -14.37 -0.56 -11.45
N ILE A 190 -14.20 -0.91 -10.17
CA ILE A 190 -12.91 -0.81 -9.49
C ILE A 190 -11.96 -1.88 -10.04
N ASN A 191 -12.44 -3.10 -10.24
CA ASN A 191 -11.65 -4.17 -10.89
C ASN A 191 -11.22 -3.77 -12.30
N ASP A 192 -12.11 -3.20 -13.10
CA ASP A 192 -11.78 -2.67 -14.43
C ASP A 192 -10.69 -1.59 -14.40
N LEU A 193 -10.78 -0.69 -13.41
CA LEU A 193 -9.79 0.36 -13.21
C LEU A 193 -8.42 -0.25 -12.91
N PHE A 194 -8.33 -1.17 -11.95
CA PHE A 194 -7.06 -1.82 -11.60
C PHE A 194 -6.52 -2.71 -12.73
N ARG A 195 -7.37 -3.39 -13.49
CA ARG A 195 -6.97 -4.10 -14.73
C ARG A 195 -6.33 -3.13 -15.72
N SER A 196 -6.97 -2.01 -16.00
CA SER A 196 -6.46 -0.99 -16.93
C SER A 196 -5.10 -0.42 -16.48
N ILE A 197 -4.95 -0.15 -15.18
CA ILE A 197 -3.68 0.29 -14.59
C ILE A 197 -2.60 -0.81 -14.70
N GLY A 198 -2.97 -2.06 -14.42
CA GLY A 198 -2.08 -3.22 -14.54
C GLY A 198 -1.53 -3.38 -15.95
N LYS A 199 -2.40 -3.36 -16.97
CA LYS A 199 -1.99 -3.43 -18.38
C LYS A 199 -1.00 -2.35 -18.78
N ARG A 200 -1.29 -1.10 -18.37
CA ARG A 200 -0.39 0.04 -18.63
C ARG A 200 0.94 -0.09 -17.90
N SER A 201 0.94 -0.69 -16.71
CA SER A 201 2.16 -0.95 -15.94
C SER A 201 3.00 -2.05 -16.60
N ALA A 202 2.37 -3.14 -17.04
CA ALA A 202 3.03 -4.22 -17.77
C ALA A 202 3.74 -3.73 -19.04
N GLU A 203 3.09 -2.85 -19.82
CA GLU A 203 3.67 -2.26 -21.03
C GLU A 203 5.07 -1.65 -20.79
N LYS A 204 5.26 -0.96 -19.65
CA LYS A 204 6.54 -0.30 -19.32
C LYS A 204 7.70 -1.28 -19.18
N PHE A 205 7.41 -2.54 -18.86
CA PHE A 205 8.40 -3.54 -18.54
C PHE A 205 8.52 -4.63 -19.61
N ARG A 206 7.60 -4.70 -20.58
CA ARG A 206 7.55 -5.76 -21.59
C ARG A 206 8.89 -5.95 -22.31
N SER A 207 9.56 -4.85 -22.70
CA SER A 207 10.86 -4.91 -23.37
C SER A 207 11.98 -5.55 -22.55
N ARG A 208 11.91 -5.50 -21.20
CA ARG A 208 12.89 -6.15 -20.32
C ARG A 208 12.76 -7.67 -20.29
N LEU A 209 11.60 -8.19 -20.69
CA LEU A 209 11.29 -9.62 -20.71
C LEU A 209 11.53 -10.25 -22.08
N GLU A 210 11.74 -9.45 -23.13
CA GLU A 210 11.98 -9.94 -24.48
C GLU A 210 13.23 -10.83 -24.55
N GLY A 211 13.11 -11.97 -25.23
CA GLY A 211 14.19 -12.92 -25.43
C GLY A 211 14.56 -13.79 -24.21
N LYS A 212 13.92 -13.59 -23.06
CA LYS A 212 14.08 -14.45 -21.88
C LYS A 212 13.17 -15.66 -21.97
N ASP A 213 13.66 -16.77 -21.41
CA ASP A 213 12.83 -17.95 -21.18
C ASP A 213 11.83 -17.71 -20.04
N TYR A 214 10.84 -18.57 -19.86
CA TYR A 214 9.81 -18.37 -18.82
C TYR A 214 10.43 -18.15 -17.42
N ALA A 215 11.43 -18.94 -17.03
CA ALA A 215 12.13 -18.76 -15.76
C ALA A 215 12.85 -17.41 -15.66
N GLY A 216 13.55 -17.01 -16.73
CA GLY A 216 14.17 -15.69 -16.83
C GLY A 216 13.18 -14.54 -16.75
N LYS A 217 11.97 -14.69 -17.32
CA LYS A 217 10.89 -13.71 -17.20
C LYS A 217 10.38 -13.58 -15.76
N VAL A 218 10.19 -14.69 -15.04
CA VAL A 218 9.79 -14.67 -13.62
C VAL A 218 10.86 -14.02 -12.74
N HIS A 219 12.14 -14.33 -12.96
CA HIS A 219 13.24 -13.67 -12.24
C HIS A 219 13.34 -12.18 -12.55
N GLU A 220 13.07 -11.77 -13.80
CA GLU A 220 13.02 -10.37 -14.19
C GLU A 220 11.85 -9.64 -13.52
N LEU A 221 10.67 -10.26 -13.46
CA LEU A 221 9.52 -9.69 -12.73
C LEU A 221 9.88 -9.47 -11.25
N ALA A 222 10.52 -10.44 -10.60
CA ALA A 222 10.97 -10.27 -9.22
C ALA A 222 11.99 -9.11 -9.07
N ALA A 223 12.86 -8.88 -10.07
CA ALA A 223 13.77 -7.74 -10.07
C ALA A 223 13.02 -6.40 -10.20
N ILE A 224 12.04 -6.33 -11.09
CA ILE A 224 11.15 -5.16 -11.23
C ILE A 224 10.42 -4.87 -9.92
N LEU A 225 9.86 -5.89 -9.26
CA LEU A 225 9.20 -5.76 -7.97
C LEU A 225 10.15 -5.20 -6.89
N ARG A 226 11.40 -5.68 -6.84
CA ARG A 226 12.44 -5.14 -5.94
C ARG A 226 12.77 -3.68 -6.21
N GLU A 227 12.84 -3.26 -7.47
CA GLU A 227 13.02 -1.85 -7.84
C GLU A 227 11.84 -0.97 -7.38
N GLN A 228 10.63 -1.54 -7.28
CA GLN A 228 9.44 -0.87 -6.72
C GLN A 228 9.36 -0.95 -5.18
N GLY A 229 10.38 -1.50 -4.51
CA GLY A 229 10.43 -1.59 -3.05
C GLY A 229 9.75 -2.83 -2.45
N VAL A 230 9.42 -3.82 -3.28
CA VAL A 230 8.89 -5.12 -2.82
C VAL A 230 10.04 -6.08 -2.53
N ILE A 231 10.04 -6.70 -1.36
CA ILE A 231 10.99 -7.76 -1.00
C ILE A 231 10.46 -9.04 -1.64
N ALA A 232 11.07 -9.44 -2.76
CA ALA A 232 10.62 -10.58 -3.55
C ALA A 232 11.74 -11.60 -3.84
N ASP A 233 11.42 -12.88 -3.72
CA ASP A 233 12.27 -14.03 -4.11
C ASP A 233 11.52 -15.00 -5.03
N VAL A 234 12.30 -15.80 -5.76
CA VAL A 234 11.81 -16.83 -6.68
C VAL A 234 12.50 -18.15 -6.34
N GLU A 235 11.70 -19.18 -6.12
CA GLU A 235 12.15 -20.55 -5.89
C GLU A 235 11.65 -21.45 -7.02
N GLN A 236 12.53 -22.28 -7.59
CA GLN A 236 12.11 -23.35 -8.49
C GLN A 236 11.91 -24.64 -7.69
N ARG A 237 10.70 -25.18 -7.71
CA ARG A 237 10.36 -26.44 -7.05
C ARG A 237 10.75 -27.64 -7.90
N ALA A 238 10.88 -28.79 -7.25
CA ALA A 238 11.24 -30.07 -7.89
C ALA A 238 10.22 -30.55 -8.93
N ASP A 239 8.96 -30.10 -8.86
CA ASP A 239 7.90 -30.37 -9.84
C ASP A 239 7.97 -29.44 -11.07
N GLY A 240 8.99 -28.59 -11.16
CA GLY A 240 9.21 -27.66 -12.26
C GLY A 240 8.44 -26.33 -12.13
N LYS A 241 7.61 -26.16 -11.09
CA LYS A 241 6.90 -24.91 -10.84
C LYS A 241 7.83 -23.84 -10.30
N LEU A 242 7.59 -22.59 -10.70
CA LEU A 242 8.25 -21.43 -10.12
C LEU A 242 7.35 -20.83 -9.04
N VAL A 243 7.92 -20.46 -7.90
CA VAL A 243 7.20 -19.85 -6.79
C VAL A 243 7.78 -18.47 -6.56
N LEU A 244 6.99 -17.45 -6.83
CA LEU A 244 7.31 -16.06 -6.50
C LEU A 244 6.69 -15.71 -5.14
N ARG A 245 7.50 -15.20 -4.22
CA ARG A 245 7.05 -14.73 -2.90
C ARG A 245 7.29 -13.24 -2.75
N GLU A 246 6.31 -12.54 -2.20
CA GLU A 246 6.42 -11.14 -1.79
C GLU A 246 6.26 -11.05 -0.27
N HIS A 247 7.31 -10.59 0.43
CA HIS A 247 7.35 -10.49 1.90
C HIS A 247 6.83 -9.16 2.45
N ASN A 248 6.48 -8.22 1.58
CA ASN A 248 5.78 -7.01 1.93
C ASN A 248 4.81 -6.63 0.81
N CYS A 249 3.70 -5.99 1.18
CA CYS A 249 2.79 -5.41 0.21
C CYS A 249 2.93 -3.88 0.23
N PRO A 250 3.21 -3.21 -0.90
CA PRO A 250 3.26 -1.74 -0.95
C PRO A 250 1.89 -1.11 -0.66
N PHE A 251 0.81 -1.90 -0.71
CA PHE A 251 -0.56 -1.50 -0.42
C PHE A 251 -1.12 -2.21 0.83
N ALA A 252 -0.26 -2.68 1.75
CA ALA A 252 -0.68 -3.45 2.94
C ALA A 252 -1.77 -2.75 3.76
N GLY A 253 -1.74 -1.41 3.85
CA GLY A 253 -2.74 -0.61 4.55
C GLY A 253 -4.12 -0.57 3.87
N SER A 254 -4.19 -0.91 2.57
CA SER A 254 -5.40 -0.83 1.75
C SER A 254 -5.99 -2.19 1.41
N VAL A 255 -5.17 -3.22 1.13
CA VAL A 255 -5.63 -4.51 0.55
C VAL A 255 -6.58 -5.33 1.43
N ARG A 256 -6.62 -5.09 2.75
CA ARG A 256 -7.56 -5.78 3.65
C ARG A 256 -9.00 -5.27 3.49
N ASN A 257 -9.14 -3.97 3.23
CA ASN A 257 -10.44 -3.34 3.00
C ASN A 257 -10.79 -3.28 1.51
N HIS A 258 -9.77 -3.33 0.65
CA HIS A 258 -9.85 -3.24 -0.81
C HIS A 258 -9.05 -4.35 -1.48
N PRO A 259 -9.48 -5.63 -1.38
CA PRO A 259 -8.79 -6.74 -2.02
C PRO A 259 -8.69 -6.61 -3.55
N GLU A 260 -9.59 -5.85 -4.17
CA GLU A 260 -9.58 -5.52 -5.60
C GLU A 260 -8.33 -4.76 -6.06
N VAL A 261 -7.57 -4.14 -5.14
CA VAL A 261 -6.25 -3.57 -5.43
C VAL A 261 -5.28 -4.65 -5.94
N CYS A 262 -5.40 -5.89 -5.47
CA CYS A 262 -4.56 -7.01 -5.91
C CYS A 262 -4.77 -7.36 -7.39
N THR A 263 -5.89 -6.96 -8.00
CA THR A 263 -6.12 -7.12 -9.44
C THR A 263 -5.02 -6.47 -10.28
N LEU A 264 -4.39 -5.40 -9.77
CA LEU A 264 -3.27 -4.75 -10.44
C LEU A 264 -2.09 -5.70 -10.66
N ILE A 265 -1.62 -6.36 -9.60
CA ILE A 265 -0.46 -7.25 -9.71
C ILE A 265 -0.79 -8.51 -10.50
N HIS A 266 -1.99 -9.08 -10.30
CA HIS A 266 -2.46 -10.21 -11.11
C HIS A 266 -2.46 -9.89 -12.59
N THR A 267 -2.98 -8.72 -12.97
CA THR A 267 -2.99 -8.28 -14.37
C THR A 267 -1.57 -8.07 -14.90
N VAL A 268 -0.65 -7.52 -14.10
CA VAL A 268 0.75 -7.38 -14.50
C VAL A 268 1.39 -8.74 -14.75
N MET A 269 1.15 -9.72 -13.88
CA MET A 269 1.64 -11.09 -14.07
C MET A 269 1.05 -11.71 -15.33
N ASP A 270 -0.27 -11.65 -15.52
CA ASP A 270 -0.95 -12.20 -16.71
C ASP A 270 -0.43 -11.60 -18.02
N GLU A 271 -0.14 -10.30 -18.04
CA GLU A 271 0.34 -9.59 -19.24
C GLU A 271 1.83 -9.84 -19.55
N LEU A 272 2.63 -10.20 -18.54
CA LEU A 272 4.07 -10.37 -18.67
C LEU A 272 4.50 -11.85 -18.71
N LEU A 273 3.72 -12.73 -18.09
CA LEU A 273 4.02 -14.14 -17.89
C LEU A 273 2.85 -15.00 -18.41
N PRO A 274 2.77 -15.24 -19.73
CA PRO A 274 1.75 -16.10 -20.30
C PRO A 274 1.81 -17.50 -19.66
N GLY A 275 0.70 -17.95 -19.07
CA GLY A 275 0.64 -19.20 -18.35
C GLY A 275 -0.40 -19.17 -17.24
N GLU A 276 -0.31 -20.14 -16.33
CA GLU A 276 -1.18 -20.20 -15.16
C GLU A 276 -0.47 -19.60 -13.94
N GLN A 277 -1.20 -18.73 -13.22
CA GLN A 277 -0.80 -18.26 -11.90
C GLN A 277 -1.80 -18.75 -10.84
N ASN A 278 -1.29 -19.26 -9.72
CA ASN A 278 -2.07 -19.66 -8.57
C ASN A 278 -1.59 -18.92 -7.31
N HIS A 279 -2.43 -18.03 -6.78
CA HIS A 279 -2.13 -17.20 -5.62
C HIS A 279 -2.64 -17.88 -4.35
N THR A 280 -1.72 -18.46 -3.59
CA THR A 280 -2.03 -19.39 -2.50
C THR A 280 -2.17 -18.70 -1.14
N THR A 281 -1.28 -17.78 -0.81
CA THR A 281 -1.33 -16.95 0.42
C THR A 281 -1.35 -15.47 0.05
N SER A 282 -2.00 -14.61 0.84
CA SER A 282 -2.16 -13.19 0.52
C SER A 282 -2.29 -12.27 1.74
N PHE A 283 -1.62 -11.11 1.69
CA PHE A 283 -1.83 -10.01 2.66
C PHE A 283 -3.29 -9.54 2.74
N ALA A 284 -4.05 -9.60 1.63
CA ALA A 284 -5.47 -9.25 1.62
C ALA A 284 -6.32 -10.19 2.50
N LYS A 285 -5.87 -11.45 2.67
CA LYS A 285 -6.51 -12.45 3.52
C LYS A 285 -5.94 -12.48 4.95
N GLY A 286 -4.95 -11.65 5.24
CA GLY A 286 -4.30 -11.57 6.55
C GLY A 286 -3.03 -12.42 6.70
N ASP A 287 -2.54 -13.03 5.62
CA ASP A 287 -1.25 -13.73 5.65
C ASP A 287 -0.07 -12.74 5.69
N ASP A 288 1.11 -13.23 6.10
CA ASP A 288 2.35 -12.43 6.20
C ASP A 288 3.18 -12.43 4.90
N VAL A 289 2.75 -13.17 3.87
CA VAL A 289 3.46 -13.32 2.60
C VAL A 289 2.45 -13.56 1.47
N CYS A 290 2.63 -12.90 0.33
CA CYS A 290 1.93 -13.30 -0.90
C CYS A 290 2.75 -14.37 -1.63
N THR A 291 2.12 -15.51 -1.96
CA THR A 291 2.79 -16.61 -2.66
C THR A 291 2.07 -16.92 -3.97
N PHE A 292 2.79 -16.82 -5.08
CA PHE A 292 2.31 -17.11 -6.42
C PHE A 292 3.04 -18.34 -6.97
N GLU A 293 2.30 -19.40 -7.28
CA GLU A 293 2.81 -20.54 -8.02
C GLU A 293 2.55 -20.29 -9.51
N LEU A 294 3.61 -20.35 -10.31
CA LEU A 294 3.64 -19.91 -11.70
C LEU A 294 4.09 -21.07 -12.60
N THR A 295 3.34 -21.29 -13.67
CA THR A 295 3.66 -22.29 -14.70
C THR A 295 3.49 -21.73 -16.10
N ALA A 296 4.45 -21.99 -16.97
CA ALA A 296 4.41 -21.58 -18.37
C ALA A 296 3.22 -22.20 -19.10
N ASP A 297 2.65 -21.46 -20.06
CA ASP A 297 1.69 -22.04 -20.98
C ASP A 297 2.38 -23.11 -21.87
N VAL A 298 1.71 -24.24 -22.08
CA VAL A 298 2.28 -25.42 -22.77
C VAL A 298 2.70 -25.09 -24.21
N ALA A 299 2.05 -24.08 -24.82
CA ALA A 299 2.38 -23.59 -26.15
C ALA A 299 3.73 -22.83 -26.23
N GLU A 300 4.14 -22.15 -25.15
CA GLU A 300 5.39 -21.38 -25.12
C GLU A 300 6.61 -22.27 -24.84
N THR A 301 6.43 -23.32 -24.03
CA THR A 301 7.45 -24.34 -23.77
C THR A 301 7.86 -25.08 -25.05
N ALA A 302 6.91 -25.33 -25.96
CA ALA A 302 7.19 -25.95 -27.25
C ALA A 302 7.99 -25.01 -28.19
N ALA A 303 7.72 -23.71 -28.16
CA ALA A 303 8.46 -22.72 -28.95
C ALA A 303 9.89 -22.49 -28.44
N GLU A 304 10.10 -22.53 -27.12
CA GLU A 304 11.42 -22.46 -26.48
C GLU A 304 12.26 -23.72 -26.75
N ALA A 305 11.67 -24.91 -26.62
CA ALA A 305 12.35 -26.17 -26.93
C ALA A 305 12.84 -26.22 -28.39
N VAL A 306 12.07 -25.68 -29.33
CA VAL A 306 12.46 -25.59 -30.76
C VAL A 306 13.60 -24.59 -31.00
N LYS A 307 13.71 -23.50 -30.21
CA LYS A 307 14.85 -22.57 -30.28
C LYS A 307 16.13 -23.17 -29.70
N MET A 308 16.01 -23.95 -28.63
CA MET A 308 17.16 -24.53 -27.91
C MET A 308 17.76 -25.77 -28.63
N GLY A 309 16.98 -26.45 -29.47
CA GLY A 309 17.43 -27.60 -30.27
C GLY A 309 17.98 -27.27 -31.67
N ARG A 310 18.24 -25.98 -31.98
CA ARG A 310 18.72 -25.52 -33.30
C ARG A 310 20.16 -24.96 -33.31
N SER A 311 20.93 -25.19 -32.25
CA SER A 311 22.37 -24.85 -32.19
C SER A 311 23.26 -26.05 -32.46
#